data_AF-A0A135VY24-F1
#
_entry.id   AF-A0A135VY24-F1
#
_cell.length_a   1.000
_cell.length_b   1.000
_cell.length_c   1.000
_cell.angle_alpha   90.00
_cell.angle_beta   90.00
_cell.angle_gamma   90.00
#
_symmetry.space_group_name_H-M   'P 1'
#
loop_
_entity.id
_entity.type
_entity.pdbx_description
1 polymer ?
#
loop_
_entity_poly.entity_id
_entity_poly.type
_entity_poly.pdbx_seq_one_letter_code
_entity_poly.pdbx_strand_id
1 'polypeptide(L)'
;MGLFDRWRRKKPPEMKSTVKAREIMTSQGPMPRATPRPSLVKPGTEAASEVEALLAEHHRLLQRREDLQKERTELTMRLDSGELGATEFRRLLMTMIQEASQISESLRDNASKLTSLGHPVGGI
;
A
#
# COMPACT_ATOMS: atom_id res chain seq x y z
N MET A 1 -46.29 3.74 -1.54
CA MET A 1 -45.44 4.51 -2.48
C MET A 1 -43.99 4.41 -2.02
N GLY A 2 -43.26 3.40 -2.48
CA GLY A 2 -41.89 3.12 -2.03
C GLY A 2 -40.85 3.71 -2.98
N LEU A 3 -40.11 4.72 -2.51
CA LEU A 3 -39.15 5.54 -3.28
C LEU A 3 -37.68 5.05 -3.16
N PHE A 4 -37.43 3.81 -2.74
CA PHE A 4 -36.08 3.30 -2.46
C PHE A 4 -35.66 2.04 -3.23
N ASP A 5 -36.40 1.62 -4.26
CA ASP A 5 -36.07 0.42 -5.06
C ASP A 5 -35.16 0.67 -6.29
N ARG A 6 -34.65 1.90 -6.47
CA ARG A 6 -33.92 2.29 -7.68
C ARG A 6 -32.39 2.03 -7.67
N TRP A 7 -31.79 1.65 -6.55
CA TRP A 7 -30.33 1.42 -6.47
C TRP A 7 -29.93 -0.04 -6.80
N ARG A 8 -30.85 -1.01 -6.77
CA ARG A 8 -30.54 -2.44 -6.85
C ARG A 8 -30.60 -3.07 -8.25
N ARG A 9 -30.59 -2.29 -9.33
CA ARG A 9 -30.56 -2.81 -10.71
C ARG A 9 -29.47 -2.17 -11.56
N LYS A 10 -28.26 -2.71 -11.50
CA LYS A 10 -27.32 -2.72 -12.63
C LYS A 10 -26.65 -4.09 -12.70
N LYS A 11 -27.20 -4.96 -13.55
CA LYS A 11 -26.48 -6.14 -14.06
C LYS A 11 -25.50 -5.66 -15.13
N PRO A 12 -24.26 -6.19 -15.21
CA PRO A 12 -23.38 -5.88 -16.33
C PRO A 12 -23.93 -6.52 -17.61
N PRO A 13 -23.94 -5.82 -18.77
CA PRO A 13 -24.22 -6.47 -20.04
C PRO A 13 -23.02 -7.32 -20.45
N GLU A 14 -23.26 -8.62 -20.58
CA GLU A 14 -22.44 -9.53 -21.38
C GLU A 14 -22.36 -9.01 -22.81
N MET A 15 -21.20 -8.50 -23.23
CA MET A 15 -20.92 -8.25 -24.64
C MET A 15 -19.97 -9.33 -25.17
N LYS A 16 -20.57 -10.11 -26.07
CA LYS A 16 -20.05 -11.24 -26.80
C LYS A 16 -18.83 -10.86 -27.64
N SER A 17 -17.86 -11.77 -27.63
CA SER A 17 -16.73 -11.83 -28.54
C SER A 17 -17.18 -11.73 -30.01
N THR A 18 -16.60 -10.77 -30.73
CA THR A 18 -16.49 -10.86 -32.20
C THR A 18 -15.02 -10.68 -32.55
N VAL A 19 -14.38 -11.83 -32.77
CA VAL A 19 -13.05 -11.93 -33.36
C VAL A 19 -13.13 -11.37 -34.77
N LYS A 20 -12.41 -10.27 -35.02
CA LYS A 20 -11.92 -9.94 -36.37
C LYS A 20 -10.41 -9.74 -36.25
N ALA A 21 -9.71 -10.82 -36.57
CA ALA A 21 -8.28 -10.85 -36.77
C ALA A 21 -7.91 -9.77 -37.79
N ARG A 22 -7.16 -8.76 -37.35
CA ARG A 22 -6.36 -7.93 -38.23
C ARG A 22 -4.94 -8.48 -38.17
N GLU A 23 -4.49 -8.89 -39.35
CA GLU A 23 -3.17 -9.45 -39.65
C GLU A 23 -2.05 -8.62 -39.02
N ILE A 24 -1.27 -9.26 -38.15
CA ILE A 24 -0.02 -8.71 -37.65
C ILE A 24 1.01 -8.98 -38.74
N MET A 25 1.24 -8.01 -39.63
CA MET A 25 2.44 -7.99 -40.45
C MET A 25 3.63 -7.79 -39.50
N THR A 26 4.34 -8.89 -39.28
CA THR A 26 5.68 -8.98 -38.72
C THR A 26 6.65 -8.20 -39.60
N SER A 27 6.97 -6.96 -39.23
CA SER A 27 8.23 -6.33 -39.61
C SER A 27 9.19 -6.43 -38.43
N GLN A 28 10.16 -7.33 -38.55
CA GLN A 28 11.29 -7.42 -37.65
C GLN A 28 12.03 -6.08 -37.57
N GLY A 29 12.27 -5.63 -36.34
CA GLY A 29 13.27 -4.64 -36.02
C GLY A 29 13.63 -4.82 -34.55
N PRO A 30 14.83 -5.32 -34.20
CA PRO A 30 15.23 -5.39 -32.81
C PRO A 30 15.64 -3.99 -32.38
N MET A 31 14.71 -3.26 -31.77
CA MET A 31 15.04 -2.00 -31.10
C MET A 31 15.27 -2.35 -29.63
N PRO A 32 16.52 -2.36 -29.12
CA PRO A 32 16.75 -2.59 -27.70
C PRO A 32 16.15 -1.40 -26.96
N ARG A 33 15.06 -1.64 -26.24
CA ARG A 33 14.54 -0.72 -25.24
C ARG A 33 15.61 -0.64 -24.17
N ALA A 34 16.47 0.38 -24.28
CA ALA A 34 17.43 0.74 -23.25
C ALA A 34 16.64 0.99 -21.96
N THR A 35 16.53 -0.05 -21.14
CA THR A 35 16.33 0.12 -19.72
C THR A 35 17.51 0.96 -19.25
N PRO A 36 17.28 2.09 -18.55
CA PRO A 36 18.36 2.67 -17.79
C PRO A 36 18.73 1.61 -16.76
N ARG A 37 19.81 0.90 -17.05
CA ARG A 37 20.47 -0.01 -16.12
C ARG A 37 20.71 0.85 -14.87
N PRO A 38 20.17 0.50 -13.68
CA PRO A 38 20.53 1.22 -12.49
C PRO A 38 22.05 1.14 -12.42
N SER A 39 22.69 2.31 -12.54
CA SER A 39 24.11 2.47 -12.36
C SER A 39 24.42 1.78 -11.05
N LEU A 40 25.22 0.72 -11.12
CA LEU A 40 25.77 0.05 -9.95
C LEU A 40 26.73 1.06 -9.30
N VAL A 41 26.17 2.03 -8.59
CA VAL A 41 26.89 2.77 -7.57
C VAL A 41 27.28 1.68 -6.59
N LYS A 42 28.55 1.26 -6.63
CA LYS A 42 29.11 0.43 -5.56
C LYS A 42 28.82 1.22 -4.29
N PRO A 43 27.92 0.75 -3.41
CA PRO A 43 27.71 1.45 -2.17
C PRO A 43 29.06 1.43 -1.46
N GLY A 44 29.58 2.62 -1.15
CA GLY A 44 30.55 2.69 -0.05
C GLY A 44 29.91 1.99 1.15
N THR A 45 30.72 1.39 2.01
CA THR A 45 30.25 0.69 3.22
C THR A 45 29.23 1.50 4.02
N GLU A 46 29.32 2.83 3.98
CA GLU A 46 28.35 3.76 4.58
C GLU A 46 26.95 3.69 3.95
N ALA A 47 26.84 3.69 2.62
CA ALA A 47 25.56 3.60 1.92
C ALA A 47 24.88 2.23 2.14
N ALA A 48 25.66 1.15 2.26
CA ALA A 48 25.12 -0.16 2.60
C ALA A 48 24.53 -0.17 4.02
N SER A 49 25.22 0.44 4.99
CA SER A 49 24.73 0.55 6.37
C SER A 49 23.47 1.42 6.50
N GLU A 50 23.37 2.48 5.69
CA GLU A 50 22.19 3.34 5.65
C GLU A 50 20.98 2.60 5.06
N VAL A 51 21.17 1.84 3.98
CA VAL A 51 20.11 1.00 3.40
C VAL A 51 19.62 -0.04 4.41
N GLU A 52 20.53 -0.72 5.11
CA GLU A 52 20.18 -1.70 6.14
C GLU A 52 19.37 -1.07 7.28
N ALA A 53 19.78 0.12 7.75
CA ALA A 53 19.05 0.86 8.77
C ALA A 53 17.64 1.28 8.30
N LEU A 54 17.53 1.78 7.06
CA LEU A 54 16.24 2.16 6.47
C LEU A 54 15.31 0.97 6.26
N LEU A 55 15.85 -0.19 5.86
CA LEU A 55 15.07 -1.43 5.74
C LEU A 55 14.59 -1.92 7.10
N ALA A 56 15.48 -1.93 8.11
CA ALA A 56 15.10 -2.31 9.47
C ALA A 56 13.98 -1.41 10.01
N GLU A 57 14.08 -0.10 9.79
CA GLU A 57 13.06 0.84 10.20
C GLU A 57 11.75 0.66 9.44
N HIS A 58 11.82 0.44 8.12
CA HIS A 58 10.64 0.13 7.31
C HIS A 58 9.91 -1.13 7.81
N HIS A 59 10.64 -2.19 8.16
CA HIS A 59 10.06 -3.39 8.74
C HIS A 59 9.42 -3.16 10.10
N ARG A 60 10.05 -2.37 10.98
CA ARG A 60 9.47 -1.99 12.29
C ARG A 60 8.16 -1.23 12.12
N LEU A 61 8.11 -0.29 11.18
CA LEU A 61 6.92 0.49 10.90
C LEU A 61 5.78 -0.38 10.34
N LEU A 62 6.08 -1.36 9.48
CA LEU A 62 5.10 -2.34 9.03
C LEU A 62 4.55 -3.17 10.18
N GLN A 63 5.42 -3.66 11.07
CA GLN A 63 5.00 -4.42 12.24
C GLN A 63 4.11 -3.58 13.16
N ARG A 64 4.49 -2.32 13.43
CA ARG A 64 3.67 -1.42 14.25
C ARG A 64 2.31 -1.15 13.62
N ARG A 65 2.22 -1.03 12.29
CA ARG A 65 0.95 -0.90 11.58
C ARG A 65 0.04 -2.12 11.80
N GLU A 66 0.59 -3.34 11.76
CA GLU A 66 -0.18 -4.55 12.04
C GLU A 66 -0.66 -4.60 13.49
N ASP A 67 0.19 -4.19 14.43
CA ASP A 67 -0.17 -4.15 15.85
C ASP A 67 -1.28 -3.13 16.11
N LEU A 68 -1.25 -1.95 15.48
CA LEU A 68 -2.35 -0.99 15.52
C LEU A 68 -3.66 -1.57 14.97
N GLN A 69 -3.62 -2.45 13.98
CA GLN A 69 -4.83 -3.12 13.49
C GLN A 69 -5.40 -4.08 14.55
N LYS A 70 -4.54 -4.84 15.23
CA LYS A 70 -4.94 -5.74 16.33
C LYS A 70 -5.50 -4.95 17.51
N GLU A 71 -4.80 -3.90 17.94
CA GLU A 71 -5.25 -3.00 19.01
C GLU A 71 -6.62 -2.39 18.69
N ARG A 72 -6.89 -2.02 17.42
CA ARG A 72 -8.18 -1.48 17.01
C ARG A 72 -9.29 -2.53 17.15
N THR A 73 -9.02 -3.78 16.76
CA THR A 73 -9.99 -4.87 16.92
C THR A 73 -10.27 -5.14 18.39
N GLU A 74 -9.24 -5.12 19.24
CA GLU A 74 -9.38 -5.29 20.68
C GLU A 74 -10.18 -4.16 21.34
N LEU A 75 -9.90 -2.89 20.98
CA LEU A 75 -10.69 -1.75 21.46
C LEU A 75 -12.17 -1.86 21.07
N THR A 76 -12.45 -2.39 19.88
CA THR A 76 -13.83 -2.60 19.44
C THR A 76 -14.49 -3.69 20.28
N MET A 77 -13.80 -4.81 20.54
CA MET A 77 -14.30 -5.86 21.41
C MET A 77 -14.55 -5.38 22.85
N ARG A 78 -13.68 -4.53 23.39
CA ARG A 78 -13.84 -3.95 24.74
C ARG A 78 -14.98 -2.93 24.82
N LEU A 79 -15.27 -2.23 23.72
CA LEU A 79 -16.47 -1.40 23.63
C LEU A 79 -17.73 -2.27 23.60
N ASP A 80 -17.73 -3.34 22.81
CA ASP A 80 -18.86 -4.26 22.69
C ASP A 80 -19.14 -5.04 23.99
N SER A 81 -18.10 -5.39 24.76
CA SER A 81 -18.25 -6.02 26.07
C SER A 81 -18.69 -5.05 27.18
N GLY A 82 -18.67 -3.74 26.90
CA GLY A 82 -19.00 -2.69 27.86
C GLY A 82 -17.89 -2.39 28.88
N GLU A 83 -16.69 -2.96 28.72
CA GLU A 83 -15.51 -2.65 29.53
C GLU A 83 -14.98 -1.24 29.28
N LEU A 84 -15.29 -0.67 28.11
CA LEU A 84 -14.82 0.64 27.69
C LEU A 84 -16.00 1.57 27.41
N GLY A 85 -15.97 2.77 27.98
CA GLY A 85 -16.97 3.79 27.68
C GLY A 85 -16.82 4.38 26.27
N ALA A 86 -17.92 4.74 25.61
CA ALA A 86 -17.90 5.30 24.26
C ALA A 86 -17.02 6.56 24.11
N THR A 87 -16.88 7.37 25.17
CA THR A 87 -16.02 8.57 25.15
C THR A 87 -14.54 8.21 25.19
N GLU A 88 -14.16 7.22 26.00
CA GLU A 88 -12.78 6.73 26.08
C GLU A 88 -12.38 6.01 24.79
N PHE A 89 -13.27 5.18 24.25
CA PHE A 89 -13.09 4.55 22.94
C PHE A 89 -12.79 5.56 21.84
N ARG A 90 -13.58 6.62 21.73
CA ARG A 90 -13.36 7.68 20.73
C ARG A 90 -12.00 8.35 20.91
N ARG A 91 -11.59 8.64 22.15
CA ARG A 91 -10.29 9.25 22.43
C ARG A 91 -9.15 8.32 21.98
N LEU A 92 -9.18 7.06 22.38
CA LEU A 92 -8.15 6.08 22.02
C LEU A 92 -8.11 5.86 20.50
N LEU A 93 -9.27 5.73 19.86
CA LEU A 93 -9.37 5.57 18.42
C LEU A 93 -8.80 6.77 17.65
N MET A 94 -9.00 8.00 18.14
CA MET A 94 -8.38 9.20 17.54
C MET A 94 -6.86 9.19 17.68
N THR A 95 -6.32 8.82 18.84
CA THR A 95 -4.87 8.66 19.03
C THR A 95 -4.30 7.63 18.04
N MET A 96 -4.96 6.49 17.88
CA MET A 96 -4.52 5.46 16.94
C MET A 96 -4.57 5.91 15.48
N ILE A 97 -5.59 6.69 15.08
CA ILE A 97 -5.66 7.25 13.72
C ILE A 97 -4.48 8.21 13.47
N GLN A 98 -4.16 9.05 14.44
CA GLN A 98 -3.02 9.96 14.35
C GLN A 98 -1.71 9.19 14.22
N GLU A 99 -1.51 8.17 15.04
CA GLU A 99 -0.33 7.29 14.96
C GLU A 99 -0.24 6.57 13.61
N ALA A 100 -1.35 6.00 13.12
CA ALA A 100 -1.39 5.34 11.82
C ALA A 100 -1.06 6.29 10.66
N SER A 101 -1.47 7.57 10.76
CA SER A 101 -1.10 8.61 9.80
C SER A 101 0.41 8.85 9.80
N GLN A 102 1.01 9.03 10.98
CA GLN A 102 2.46 9.25 11.14
C GLN A 102 3.27 8.06 10.62
N ILE A 103 2.84 6.84 10.91
CA ILE A 103 3.49 5.61 10.39
C ILE A 103 3.39 5.56 8.86
N SER A 104 2.25 5.92 8.29
CA SER A 104 2.05 5.91 6.84
C SER A 104 2.93 6.93 6.12
N GLU A 105 3.11 8.12 6.70
CA GLU A 105 4.05 9.13 6.22
C GLU A 105 5.49 8.62 6.32
N SER A 106 5.87 8.05 7.47
CA SER A 106 7.22 7.52 7.71
C SER A 106 7.56 6.36 6.75
N LEU A 107 6.59 5.48 6.46
CA LEU A 107 6.75 4.41 5.48
C LEU A 107 6.97 4.96 4.06
N ARG A 108 6.20 6.00 3.67
CA ARG A 108 6.35 6.65 2.37
C ARG A 108 7.72 7.33 2.23
N ASP A 109 8.18 8.01 3.27
CA ASP A 109 9.48 8.67 3.29
C ASP A 109 10.63 7.65 3.21
N ASN A 110 10.55 6.57 3.99
CA ASN A 110 11.55 5.50 3.96
C ASN A 110 11.56 4.78 2.61
N ALA A 111 10.39 4.47 2.04
CA ALA A 111 10.29 3.88 0.70
C ALA A 111 10.88 4.80 -0.39
N SER A 112 10.67 6.11 -0.27
CA SER A 112 11.24 7.11 -1.19
C SER A 112 12.77 7.15 -1.09
N LYS A 113 13.31 7.16 0.14
CA LYS A 113 14.76 7.09 0.39
C LYS A 113 15.36 5.80 -0.15
N LEU A 114 14.77 4.65 0.15
CA LEU A 114 15.22 3.35 -0.35
C LEU A 114 15.20 3.28 -1.88
N THR A 115 14.14 3.81 -2.51
CA THR A 115 14.06 3.90 -3.98
C THR A 115 15.16 4.79 -4.56
N SER A 116 15.47 5.92 -3.92
CA SER A 116 16.56 6.81 -4.34
C SER A 116 17.95 6.14 -4.24
N LEU A 117 18.11 5.20 -3.30
CA LEU A 117 19.31 4.38 -3.12
C LEU A 117 19.35 3.15 -4.04
N GLY A 118 18.34 2.97 -4.90
CA GLY A 118 18.26 1.85 -5.85
C GLY A 118 17.65 0.57 -5.28
N HIS A 119 17.04 0.63 -4.10
CA HIS A 119 16.34 -0.46 -3.43
C HIS A 119 14.82 -0.20 -3.47
N PRO A 120 14.12 -0.53 -4.57
CA PRO A 120 12.68 -0.33 -4.66
C PRO A 120 11.98 -1.27 -3.67
N VAL A 121 11.24 -0.71 -2.73
CA VAL A 121 10.36 -1.46 -1.85
C VAL A 121 9.02 -1.61 -2.56
N GLY A 122 8.58 -2.86 -2.79
CA GLY A 122 7.36 -3.15 -3.53
C GLY A 122 6.13 -2.48 -2.93
N GLY A 123 5.37 -1.79 -3.80
CA GLY A 123 4.10 -1.09 -3.62
C GLY A 123 3.44 -1.11 -2.25
N ILE A 124 3.37 0.08 -1.63
CA ILE A 124 2.33 0.47 -0.68
C ILE A 124 1.07 0.87 -1.46
#